data_AF-A0A2D5V272-F1
#
_entry.id   AF-A0A2D5V272-F1
#
_cell.length_a   1.000
_cell.length_b   1.000
_cell.length_c   1.000
_cell.angle_alpha   90.00
_cell.angle_beta   90.00
_cell.angle_gamma   90.00
#
_symmetry.space_group_name_H-M   'P 1'
#
loop_
_entity.id
_entity.type
_entity.pdbx_description
1 polymer ?
#
loop_
_entity_poly.entity_id
_entity_poly.type
_entity_poly.pdbx_seq_one_letter_code
_entity_poly.pdbx_strand_id
1 'polypeptide(L)' 'MKISLQLLTASLLLSLSTSCGGWSKKDKEIYLTECKRAKLDSVFCNCSLEKIVEKYTSFEEAMRNDEEFPEILISCKK' A
#
# COMPACT_ATOMS: atom_id res chain seq x y z
N MET A 1 34.30 -24.79 -22.24
CA MET A 1 33.06 -24.12 -21.80
C MET A 1 32.95 -24.15 -20.28
N LYS A 2 33.51 -23.15 -19.57
CA LYS A 2 33.38 -23.03 -18.09
C LYS A 2 32.99 -21.61 -17.64
N ILE A 3 33.13 -20.62 -18.52
CA ILE A 3 32.94 -19.20 -18.24
C ILE A 3 31.44 -18.83 -18.25
N SER A 4 30.61 -19.58 -18.99
CA SER A 4 29.17 -19.32 -19.13
C SER A 4 28.34 -19.67 -17.88
N LEU A 5 28.86 -20.50 -16.96
CA LEU A 5 28.11 -20.92 -15.77
C LEU A 5 28.26 -19.93 -14.61
N GLN A 6 29.37 -19.21 -14.53
CA GLN A 6 29.64 -18.25 -13.44
C GLN A 6 28.91 -16.90 -13.61
N LEU A 7 28.55 -16.54 -14.86
CA LEU A 7 27.78 -15.33 -15.16
C LEU A 7 26.28 -15.49 -14.82
N LEU A 8 25.75 -16.71 -14.87
CA LEU A 8 24.33 -16.97 -14.56
C LEU A 8 24.03 -16.89 -13.06
N THR A 9 25.01 -17.19 -12.19
CA THR A 9 24.83 -17.14 -10.73
C THR A 9 24.91 -15.72 -10.16
N ALA A 10 25.56 -14.78 -10.85
CA ALA A 10 25.68 -13.40 -10.38
C ALA A 10 24.40 -12.57 -10.60
N SER A 11 23.59 -12.91 -11.61
CA SER A 11 22.37 -12.18 -11.97
C SER A 11 21.16 -12.47 -11.07
N LEU A 12 21.22 -13.48 -10.20
CA LEU A 12 20.10 -13.87 -9.34
C LEU A 12 20.05 -13.13 -7.98
N LEU A 13 21.10 -12.38 -7.63
CA LEU A 13 21.23 -11.72 -6.32
C LEU A 13 20.72 -10.26 -6.30
N LEU A 14 20.27 -9.71 -7.44
CA LEU A 14 19.86 -8.31 -7.56
C LEU A 14 18.35 -8.06 -7.42
N SER A 15 17.52 -9.08 -7.18
CA SER A 15 16.06 -8.96 -7.16
C SER A 15 15.42 -8.84 -5.76
N LEU A 16 16.20 -8.55 -4.71
CA LEU A 16 15.70 -8.50 -3.32
C LEU A 16 15.41 -7.09 -2.76
N SER A 17 15.37 -6.04 -3.60
CA SER A 17 15.31 -4.64 -3.12
C SER A 17 13.96 -3.94 -3.26
N THR A 18 12.82 -4.60 -3.05
CA THR A 18 11.50 -3.92 -3.09
C THR A 18 10.70 -4.05 -1.80
N SER A 19 11.20 -3.50 -0.69
CA SER A 19 10.30 -3.07 0.40
C SER A 19 10.95 -2.03 1.31
N CYS A 20 11.29 -0.86 0.77
CA CYS A 20 11.71 0.30 1.57
C CYS A 20 10.78 1.48 1.26
N GLY A 21 9.49 1.39 1.60
CA GLY A 21 8.56 2.51 1.39
C GLY A 21 7.06 2.20 1.37
N GLY A 22 6.64 1.10 2.00
CA GLY A 22 5.23 0.70 2.05
C GLY A 22 4.50 1.20 3.30
N TRP A 23 3.19 1.04 3.32
CA TRP A 23 2.36 1.25 4.51
C TRP A 23 2.84 0.41 5.70
N SER A 24 3.27 1.08 6.76
CA SER A 24 3.58 0.42 8.03
C SER A 24 2.31 -0.02 8.74
N LYS A 25 2.45 -0.88 9.76
CA LYS A 25 1.31 -1.24 10.63
C LYS A 25 0.71 0.00 11.30
N LYS A 26 1.58 0.93 11.73
CA LYS A 26 1.18 2.17 12.39
C LYS A 26 0.37 3.07 11.45
N ASP A 27 0.74 3.14 10.17
CA ASP A 27 0.01 3.97 9.19
C ASP A 27 -1.41 3.45 8.98
N LYS A 28 -1.55 2.12 8.88
CA LYS A 28 -2.86 1.45 8.77
C LYS A 28 -3.70 1.69 10.03
N GLU A 29 -3.10 1.62 11.21
CA GLU A 29 -3.77 1.90 12.49
C GLU A 29 -4.21 3.36 12.60
N ILE A 30 -3.38 4.31 12.20
CA ILE A 30 -3.71 5.75 12.16
C ILE A 30 -4.91 5.96 11.23
N TYR A 31 -4.83 5.45 10.01
CA TYR A 31 -5.92 5.58 9.03
C TYR A 31 -7.25 5.04 9.58
N LEU A 32 -7.25 3.81 10.13
CA LEU A 32 -8.45 3.20 10.71
C LEU A 32 -8.98 3.97 11.92
N THR A 33 -8.09 4.54 12.73
CA THR A 33 -8.46 5.35 13.89
C THR A 33 -9.18 6.62 13.45
N GLU A 34 -8.62 7.35 12.48
CA GLU A 34 -9.23 8.57 11.97
C GLU A 34 -10.53 8.30 11.19
N CYS A 35 -10.59 7.21 10.42
CA CYS A 35 -11.82 6.79 9.77
C CYS A 35 -12.96 6.51 10.77
N LYS A 36 -12.66 5.79 11.87
CA LYS A 36 -13.64 5.55 12.94
C LYS A 36 -13.98 6.84 13.69
N ARG A 37 -13.02 7.74 13.88
CA ARG A 37 -13.23 9.06 14.50
C ARG A 37 -14.19 9.93 13.67
N ALA A 38 -14.17 9.80 12.35
CA ALA A 38 -15.15 10.40 11.44
C ALA A 38 -16.55 9.76 11.53
N LYS A 39 -16.78 8.83 12.47
CA LYS A 39 -18.03 8.09 12.69
C LYS A 39 -18.46 7.25 11.48
N LEU A 40 -17.50 6.80 10.68
CA LEU A 40 -17.72 5.86 9.59
C LEU A 40 -17.77 4.44 10.14
N ASP A 41 -18.55 3.58 9.48
CA ASP A 41 -18.70 2.19 9.89
C ASP A 41 -17.39 1.39 9.71
N SER A 42 -17.19 0.38 10.55
CA SER A 42 -16.00 -0.46 10.53
C SER A 42 -15.79 -1.23 9.22
N VAL A 43 -16.87 -1.67 8.57
CA VAL A 43 -16.83 -2.33 7.25
C VAL A 43 -16.36 -1.33 6.20
N PHE A 44 -16.91 -0.11 6.23
CA PHE A 44 -16.46 0.96 5.35
C PHE A 44 -14.97 1.26 5.55
N CYS A 45 -14.52 1.44 6.80
CA CYS A 45 -13.13 1.78 7.09
C CYS A 45 -12.12 0.71 6.67
N ASN A 46 -12.49 -0.57 6.80
CA ASN A 46 -11.63 -1.66 6.34
C ASN A 46 -11.59 -1.71 4.81
N CYS A 47 -12.74 -1.59 4.15
CA CYS A 47 -12.80 -1.52 2.69
C CYS A 47 -11.99 -0.32 2.16
N SER A 48 -12.11 0.84 2.81
CA SER A 48 -11.43 2.05 2.37
C SER A 48 -9.92 1.94 2.51
N LEU A 49 -9.44 1.34 3.61
CA LEU A 49 -8.03 1.03 3.79
C LEU A 49 -7.52 0.10 2.69
N GLU A 50 -8.24 -0.98 2.39
CA GLU A 50 -7.86 -1.92 1.33
C GLU A 50 -7.71 -1.22 -0.02
N LYS A 51 -8.68 -0.37 -0.38
CA LYS A 51 -8.65 0.38 -1.65
C LYS A 51 -7.53 1.40 -1.75
N ILE A 52 -7.23 2.09 -0.65
CA ILE A 52 -6.17 3.10 -0.64
C ILE A 52 -4.78 2.44 -0.67
N VAL A 53 -4.58 1.33 0.05
CA VAL A 53 -3.32 0.57 0.04
C VAL A 53 -3.07 -0.10 -1.32
N GLU A 54 -4.13 -0.49 -2.02
CA GLU A 54 -4.03 -1.01 -3.40
C GLU A 54 -3.62 0.07 -4.41
N LYS A 55 -4.04 1.33 -4.18
CA LYS A 55 -3.82 2.46 -5.09
C LYS A 55 -2.48 3.17 -4.86
N TYR A 56 -2.10 3.41 -3.61
CA TYR A 56 -0.93 4.22 -3.25
C TYR A 56 0.11 3.42 -2.49
N THR A 57 1.37 3.63 -2.86
CA THR A 57 2.49 2.83 -2.36
C THR A 57 2.86 3.19 -0.93
N SER A 58 2.69 4.45 -0.51
CA SER A 58 2.97 4.93 0.86
C SER A 58 1.81 5.71 1.47
N PHE A 59 1.85 5.86 2.80
CA PHE A 59 0.89 6.68 3.53
C PHE A 59 0.97 8.15 3.12
N GLU A 60 2.19 8.71 2.99
CA GLU A 60 2.34 10.12 2.58
C GLU A 60 1.87 10.36 1.15
N GLU A 61 2.04 9.39 0.25
CA GLU A 61 1.48 9.47 -1.10
C GLU A 61 -0.04 9.55 -1.05
N ALA A 62 -0.69 8.69 -0.28
CA ALA A 62 -2.14 8.72 -0.14
C ALA A 62 -2.65 10.04 0.45
N MET A 63 -1.97 10.61 1.46
CA MET A 63 -2.36 11.89 2.06
C MET A 63 -2.11 13.09 1.15
N ARG A 64 -1.22 12.98 0.16
CA ARG A 64 -1.01 14.02 -0.86
C ARG A 64 -2.05 14.01 -1.97
N ASN A 65 -2.82 12.93 -2.10
CA ASN A 65 -3.83 12.72 -3.14
C ASN A 65 -5.19 12.37 -2.50
N ASP A 66 -5.48 12.93 -1.32
CA ASP A 66 -6.69 12.61 -0.56
C ASP A 66 -7.97 13.11 -1.25
N GLU A 67 -7.84 14.04 -2.19
CA GLU A 67 -8.90 14.51 -3.08
C GLU A 67 -9.47 13.42 -3.99
N GLU A 68 -8.70 12.36 -4.29
CA GLU A 68 -9.16 11.23 -5.12
C GLU A 68 -9.98 10.22 -4.30
N PHE A 69 -9.97 10.30 -2.97
CA PHE A 69 -10.60 9.31 -2.10
C PHE A 69 -12.10 9.14 -2.37
N PRO A 70 -12.92 10.18 -2.60
CA PRO A 70 -14.35 10.00 -2.86
C PRO A 70 -14.64 9.05 -4.04
N GLU A 71 -13.82 9.09 -5.09
CA GLU A 71 -13.94 8.20 -6.25
C GLU A 71 -13.48 6.78 -5.91
N ILE A 72 -12.32 6.64 -5.29
CA ILE A 72 -11.75 5.34 -4.89
C ILE A 72 -12.70 4.59 -3.95
N LEU A 73 -13.29 5.33 -3.01
CA LEU A 73 -14.10 4.78 -1.92
C LEU A 73 -15.58 4.60 -2.26
N ILE A 74 -16.01 4.97 -3.48
CA ILE A 74 -17.41 4.78 -3.91
C ILE A 74 -17.85 3.32 -3.82
N SER A 75 -16.92 2.40 -4.08
CA SER A 75 -17.16 0.95 -4.01
C SER A 75 -17.40 0.42 -2.60
N CYS A 76 -17.01 1.18 -1.57
CA CYS A 76 -17.16 0.81 -0.17
C CYS A 76 -18.51 1.22 0.46
N LYS A 77 -19.36 1.96 -0.26
CA LYS A 77 -20.67 2.43 0.21
C LYS A 77 -21.80 1.38 0.09
N LYS A 78 -21.46 0.11 -0.10
CA LYS A 78 -22.45 -0.97 -0.30
C LYS A 78 -23.01 -1.49 1.00
#